data_AF-A0A8J7T4W3-F1
#
_entry.id   AF-A0A8J7T4W3-F1
#
_cell.length_a   1.000
_cell.length_b   1.000
_cell.length_c   1.000
_cell.angle_alpha   90.00
_cell.angle_beta   90.00
_cell.angle_gamma   90.00
#
_symmetry.space_group_name_H-M   'P 1'
#
loop_
_entity.id
_entity.type
_entity.pdbx_description
1 polymer ?
#
loop_
_entity_poly.entity_id
_entity_poly.type
_entity_poly.pdbx_seq_one_letter_code
_entity_poly.pdbx_strand_id
1 'polypeptide(L)'
;MRSNDLVALIGSRICHDLISPIGAIGNGIELIGLTGSGAGPEMALISESVTNAQARIRFYRLAFGAGKGGQNVTGAEAAEILRDVYGSSRLGVEWEPRGEILRPEAKLVFLLIQCLESAM
;
A
#
# COMPACT_ATOMS: atom_id res chain seq x y z
N MET A 1 18.95 8.94 -16.80
CA MET A 1 17.54 9.24 -16.45
C MET A 1 17.49 10.66 -15.92
N ARG A 2 16.69 11.55 -16.50
CA ARG A 2 16.54 12.91 -15.94
C ARG A 2 15.68 12.81 -14.67
N SER A 3 15.85 13.72 -13.72
CA SER A 3 15.07 13.73 -12.47
C SER A 3 13.55 13.69 -12.72
N ASN A 4 13.10 14.35 -13.80
CA ASN A 4 11.69 14.39 -14.18
C ASN A 4 11.14 13.01 -14.62
N ASP A 5 11.98 12.17 -15.23
CA ASP A 5 11.58 10.82 -15.66
C ASP A 5 11.32 9.94 -14.42
N LEU A 6 12.11 10.09 -13.37
CA LEU A 6 11.93 9.35 -12.11
C LEU A 6 10.61 9.71 -11.42
N VAL A 7 10.27 11.00 -11.36
CA VAL A 7 9.02 11.47 -10.75
C VAL A 7 7.82 10.91 -11.52
N ALA A 8 7.87 10.94 -12.86
CA ALA A 8 6.83 10.36 -13.70
C ALA A 8 6.68 8.84 -13.50
N LEU A 9 7.79 8.10 -13.41
CA LEU A 9 7.78 6.66 -13.16
C LEU A 9 7.20 6.31 -11.79
N ILE A 10 7.55 7.06 -10.73
CA ILE A 10 6.97 6.88 -9.39
C ILE A 10 5.46 7.14 -9.43
N GLY A 11 5.03 8.22 -10.09
CA GLY A 11 3.60 8.53 -10.26
C GLY A 11 2.86 7.41 -11.00
N SER A 12 3.43 6.91 -12.10
CA SER A 12 2.86 5.80 -12.86
C SER A 12 2.73 4.54 -12.00
N ARG A 13 3.73 4.20 -11.18
CA ARG A 13 3.68 3.04 -10.29
C ARG A 13 2.58 3.17 -9.23
N ILE A 14 2.46 4.34 -8.59
CA ILE A 14 1.41 4.61 -7.60
C ILE A 14 0.02 4.46 -8.24
N CYS A 15 -0.18 5.04 -9.42
CA CYS A 15 -1.44 4.92 -10.15
C CYS A 15 -1.75 3.47 -10.53
N HIS A 16 -0.76 2.73 -11.05
CA HIS A 16 -0.91 1.32 -11.42
C HIS A 16 -1.38 0.47 -10.24
N ASP A 17 -0.77 0.63 -9.09
CA ASP A 17 -1.07 -0.24 -7.94
C ASP A 17 -2.40 0.11 -7.26
N LEU A 18 -2.84 1.37 -7.37
CA LEU A 18 -4.11 1.84 -6.79
C LEU A 18 -5.32 1.65 -7.71
N ILE A 19 -5.13 1.49 -9.03
CA ILE A 19 -6.25 1.41 -9.97
C ILE A 19 -7.16 0.21 -9.68
N SER A 20 -6.58 -0.94 -9.32
CA SER A 20 -7.31 -2.18 -9.07
C SER A 20 -8.22 -2.08 -7.85
N PRO A 21 -7.74 -1.74 -6.63
CA PRO A 21 -8.62 -1.63 -5.46
C PRO A 21 -9.64 -0.49 -5.63
N ILE A 22 -9.29 0.62 -6.27
CA ILE A 22 -10.25 1.71 -6.54
C ILE A 22 -11.35 1.24 -7.51
N GLY A 23 -11.00 0.51 -8.56
CA GLY A 23 -11.97 -0.06 -9.50
C GLY A 23 -12.91 -1.05 -8.83
N ALA A 24 -12.39 -1.92 -7.95
CA ALA A 24 -13.21 -2.87 -7.20
C ALA A 24 -14.22 -2.19 -6.26
N ILE A 25 -13.85 -1.06 -5.64
CA ILE A 25 -14.79 -0.23 -4.86
C ILE A 25 -15.92 0.28 -5.75
N GLY A 26 -15.59 0.85 -6.92
CA GLY A 26 -16.58 1.36 -7.87
C GLY A 26 -17.55 0.27 -8.32
N ASN A 27 -17.02 -0.88 -8.74
CA ASN A 27 -17.83 -2.03 -9.16
C ASN A 27 -18.77 -2.52 -8.05
N GLY A 28 -18.28 -2.57 -6.80
CA GLY A 28 -19.11 -2.96 -5.65
C GLY A 28 -20.27 -1.99 -5.41
N ILE A 29 -20.02 -0.67 -5.53
CA ILE A 29 -21.06 0.36 -5.37
C ILE A 29 -22.11 0.24 -6.48
N GLU A 30 -21.70 0.01 -7.73
CA GLU A 30 -22.59 -0.20 -8.86
C GLU A 30 -23.49 -1.44 -8.64
N LEU A 31 -22.92 -2.54 -8.18
CA LEU A 31 -23.66 -3.77 -7.86
C LEU A 31 -24.71 -3.57 -6.76
N ILE A 32 -24.39 -2.79 -5.71
CA ILE A 32 -25.36 -2.43 -4.67
C ILE A 32 -26.51 -1.60 -5.27
N GLY A 33 -26.20 -0.68 -6.18
CA GLY A 33 -27.21 0.10 -6.91
C GLY A 33 -28.17 -0.75 -7.75
N LEU A 34 -27.67 -1.85 -8.33
CA LEU A 34 -28.48 -2.79 -9.12
C LEU A 34 -29.32 -3.75 -8.26
N THR A 35 -28.79 -4.18 -7.12
CA THR A 35 -29.43 -5.19 -6.25
C THR A 35 -30.35 -4.59 -5.19
N GLY A 36 -30.17 -3.31 -4.85
CA GLY A 36 -30.97 -2.60 -3.84
C GLY A 36 -30.74 -3.08 -2.40
N SER A 37 -29.76 -3.96 -2.18
CA SER A 37 -29.42 -4.50 -0.86
C SER A 37 -28.00 -4.09 -0.46
N GLY A 38 -27.89 -3.27 0.59
CA GLY A 38 -26.61 -2.75 1.09
C GLY A 38 -25.88 -3.67 2.07
N ALA A 39 -26.31 -4.92 2.26
CA ALA A 39 -25.71 -5.85 3.23
C ALA A 39 -25.28 -7.19 2.58
N GLY A 40 -24.92 -7.14 1.29
CA GLY A 40 -24.46 -8.30 0.51
C GLY A 40 -22.94 -8.48 0.47
N PRO A 41 -22.45 -9.54 -0.21
CA PRO A 41 -21.03 -9.80 -0.43
C PRO A 41 -20.28 -8.60 -1.08
N GLU A 42 -20.99 -7.74 -1.79
CA GLU A 42 -20.49 -6.51 -2.40
C GLU A 42 -19.90 -5.56 -1.34
N MET A 43 -20.54 -5.43 -0.17
CA MET A 43 -20.03 -4.57 0.91
C MET A 43 -18.74 -5.12 1.52
N ALA A 44 -18.60 -6.45 1.61
CA ALA A 44 -17.36 -7.07 2.06
C ALA A 44 -16.23 -6.79 1.06
N LEU A 45 -16.53 -6.90 -0.23
CA LEU A 45 -15.59 -6.64 -1.33
C LEU A 45 -15.14 -5.17 -1.37
N ILE A 46 -16.07 -4.23 -1.16
CA ILE A 46 -15.77 -2.80 -1.00
C ILE A 46 -14.85 -2.58 0.21
N SER A 47 -15.20 -3.15 1.36
CA SER A 47 -14.43 -2.98 2.59
C SER A 47 -13.00 -3.51 2.45
N GLU A 48 -12.84 -4.69 1.85
CA GLU A 48 -11.52 -5.27 1.57
C GLU A 48 -10.71 -4.39 0.61
N SER A 49 -11.36 -3.87 -0.43
CA SER A 49 -10.71 -3.01 -1.43
C SER A 49 -10.29 -1.65 -0.84
N VAL A 50 -11.10 -1.08 0.06
CA VAL A 50 -10.74 0.13 0.82
C VAL A 50 -9.51 -0.13 1.69
N THR A 51 -9.51 -1.23 2.44
CA THR A 51 -8.36 -1.64 3.27
C THR A 51 -7.11 -1.80 2.42
N ASN A 52 -7.20 -2.46 1.26
CA ASN A 52 -6.07 -2.64 0.34
C ASN A 52 -5.53 -1.29 -0.18
N ALA A 53 -6.41 -0.39 -0.63
CA ALA A 53 -6.01 0.95 -1.09
C ALA A 53 -5.33 1.76 0.03
N GLN A 54 -5.88 1.73 1.25
CA GLN A 54 -5.31 2.42 2.40
C GLN A 54 -3.95 1.85 2.80
N ALA A 55 -3.77 0.53 2.77
CA ALA A 55 -2.49 -0.13 3.02
C ALA A 55 -1.42 0.33 2.02
N ARG A 56 -1.74 0.35 0.72
CA ARG A 56 -0.85 0.85 -0.34
C ARG A 56 -0.49 2.32 -0.15
N ILE A 57 -1.46 3.17 0.20
CA ILE A 57 -1.20 4.59 0.50
C ILE A 57 -0.24 4.75 1.68
N ARG A 58 -0.44 4.01 2.78
CA ARG A 58 0.47 4.03 3.93
C ARG A 58 1.88 3.58 3.53
N PHE A 59 2.00 2.52 2.74
CA PHE A 59 3.26 2.04 2.20
C PHE A 59 3.98 3.12 1.38
N TYR A 60 3.32 3.75 0.41
CA TYR A 60 3.92 4.80 -0.42
C TYR A 60 4.30 6.05 0.36
N ARG A 61 3.53 6.42 1.40
CA ARG A 61 3.89 7.53 2.27
C ARG A 61 5.22 7.30 2.99
N LEU A 62 5.51 6.06 3.38
CA LEU A 62 6.79 5.70 3.97
C LEU A 62 7.89 5.54 2.92
N ALA A 63 7.61 4.83 1.82
CA ALA A 63 8.57 4.50 0.76
C ALA A 63 8.99 5.69 -0.11
N PHE A 64 8.08 6.61 -0.42
CA PHE A 64 8.34 7.74 -1.34
C PHE A 64 8.22 9.11 -0.66
N GLY A 65 7.44 9.22 0.42
CA GLY A 65 7.14 10.51 1.05
C GLY A 65 8.36 11.23 1.64
N ALA A 66 8.37 12.56 1.49
CA ALA A 66 9.29 13.45 2.17
C ALA A 66 8.90 13.53 3.66
N GLY A 67 9.61 12.79 4.51
CA GLY A 67 9.40 12.85 5.96
C GLY A 67 9.87 14.19 6.51
N LYS A 68 9.33 14.59 7.65
CA LYS A 68 9.97 15.64 8.44
C LYS A 68 11.21 15.03 9.09
N GLY A 69 12.35 15.73 9.02
CA GLY A 69 13.58 15.25 9.66
C GLY A 69 13.37 14.94 11.13
N GLY A 70 13.87 13.80 11.61
CA GLY A 70 13.73 13.35 13.00
C GLY A 70 12.45 12.58 13.33
N GLN A 71 11.55 12.33 12.37
CA GLN A 71 10.46 11.37 12.59
C GLN A 71 11.01 9.95 12.52
N ASN A 72 10.93 9.23 13.63
CA ASN A 72 11.12 7.79 13.64
C ASN A 72 9.83 7.08 13.26
N VAL A 73 9.97 5.83 12.82
CA VAL A 73 8.87 4.93 12.53
C VAL A 73 8.96 3.80 13.55
N THR A 74 7.83 3.50 14.19
CA THR A 74 7.81 2.36 15.12
C THR A 74 7.88 1.07 14.32
N GLY A 75 8.61 0.07 14.83
CA GLY A 75 8.64 -1.26 14.22
C GLY A 75 7.25 -1.89 14.08
N ALA A 76 6.34 -1.60 15.02
CA ALA A 76 4.95 -2.04 14.96
C ALA A 76 4.18 -1.43 13.78
N GLU A 77 4.31 -0.12 13.55
CA GLU A 77 3.70 0.57 12.40
C GLU A 77 4.22 0.00 11.08
N ALA A 78 5.54 -0.19 10.96
CA ALA A 78 6.13 -0.81 9.77
C ALA A 78 5.59 -2.23 9.53
N ALA A 79 5.54 -3.06 10.57
CA ALA A 79 5.02 -4.42 10.49
C ALA A 79 3.52 -4.46 10.12
N GLU A 80 2.72 -3.54 10.65
CA GLU A 80 1.30 -3.42 10.30
C GLU A 80 1.13 -3.10 8.81
N ILE A 81 1.84 -2.07 8.31
CA ILE A 81 1.75 -1.69 6.90
C ILE A 81 2.16 -2.85 5.99
N LEU A 82 3.25 -3.54 6.31
CA LEU A 82 3.73 -4.68 5.52
C LEU A 82 2.74 -5.85 5.53
N ARG A 83 2.12 -6.14 6.68
CA ARG A 83 1.09 -7.17 6.79
C ARG A 83 -0.15 -6.83 5.97
N ASP A 84 -0.59 -5.58 6.01
CA ASP A 84 -1.80 -5.16 5.29
C ASP A 84 -1.60 -5.15 3.77
N VAL A 85 -0.37 -4.91 3.29
CA VAL A 85 -0.03 -4.96 1.87
C VAL A 85 0.24 -6.39 1.38
N TYR A 86 1.03 -7.16 2.15
CA TYR A 86 1.58 -8.43 1.68
C TYR A 86 0.98 -9.68 2.33
N GLY A 87 0.09 -9.55 3.33
CA GLY A 87 -0.45 -10.66 4.11
C GLY A 87 -1.21 -11.71 3.29
N SER A 88 -1.76 -11.31 2.14
CA SER A 88 -2.43 -12.19 1.18
C SER A 88 -1.67 -12.29 -0.16
N SER A 89 -0.42 -11.81 -0.20
CA SER A 89 0.39 -11.81 -1.42
C SER A 89 1.26 -13.06 -1.53
N ARG A 90 1.88 -13.26 -2.70
CA ARG A 90 2.88 -14.32 -2.90
C ARG A 90 4.19 -14.04 -2.14
N LEU A 91 4.45 -12.79 -1.77
CA LEU A 91 5.64 -12.37 -1.03
C LEU A 91 5.34 -12.41 0.47
N GLY A 92 6.00 -13.33 1.18
CA GLY A 92 6.00 -13.34 2.65
C GLY A 92 7.01 -12.32 3.18
N VAL A 93 6.56 -11.43 4.08
CA VAL A 93 7.44 -10.45 4.73
C VAL A 93 7.42 -10.69 6.24
N GLU A 94 8.55 -11.13 6.78
CA GLU A 94 8.77 -11.22 8.23
C GLU A 94 9.50 -9.97 8.72
N TRP A 95 8.93 -9.30 9.71
CA TRP A 95 9.46 -8.06 10.27
C TRP A 95 9.81 -8.22 11.74
N GLU A 96 11.10 -8.26 12.03
CA GLU A 96 11.63 -8.43 13.39
C GLU A 96 11.80 -7.14 14.20
N PRO A 97 12.17 -5.97 13.63
CA PRO A 97 12.41 -4.77 14.42
C PRO A 97 11.19 -4.36 15.26
N ARG A 98 11.37 -4.29 16.59
CA ARG A 98 10.30 -3.92 17.53
C ARG A 98 10.38 -2.48 18.04
N GLY A 99 11.58 -1.87 17.95
CA GLY A 99 11.85 -0.52 18.46
C GLY A 99 11.59 0.58 17.43
N GLU A 100 12.04 1.79 17.77
CA GLU A 100 12.08 2.93 16.85
C GLU A 100 13.10 2.69 15.74
N ILE A 101 12.74 3.07 14.52
CA ILE A 101 13.57 2.93 13.33
C ILE A 101 13.72 4.29 12.69
N LEU A 102 14.93 4.61 12.24
CA LEU A 102 15.14 5.84 11.50
C LEU A 102 14.36 5.76 10.20
N ARG A 103 13.53 6.78 9.93
CA ARG A 103 12.71 6.82 8.72
C ARG A 103 13.48 6.63 7.41
N PRO A 104 14.73 7.11 7.24
CA PRO A 104 15.54 6.76 6.07
C PRO A 104 15.79 5.26 5.90
N GLU A 105 16.01 4.52 6.99
CA GLU A 105 16.22 3.07 6.97
C GLU A 105 14.91 2.34 6.62
N ALA A 106 13.82 2.70 7.29
CA ALA A 106 12.49 2.15 6.98
C ALA A 106 12.12 2.40 5.51
N LYS A 107 12.40 3.60 4.99
CA LYS A 107 12.21 3.95 3.58
C LYS A 107 13.01 3.04 2.66
N LEU A 108 14.28 2.81 2.94
CA LEU A 108 15.13 1.91 2.13
C LEU A 108 14.58 0.49 2.13
N VAL A 109 14.18 -0.05 3.27
CA VAL A 109 13.65 -1.41 3.35
C VAL A 109 12.35 -1.53 2.56
N PHE A 110 11.43 -0.56 2.67
CA PHE A 110 10.18 -0.56 1.91
C PHE A 110 10.45 -0.51 0.39
N LEU A 111 11.41 0.30 -0.06
CA LEU A 111 11.82 0.34 -1.46
C LEU A 111 12.45 -0.98 -1.93
N LEU A 112 13.24 -1.65 -1.09
CA LEU A 112 13.82 -2.96 -1.41
C LEU A 112 12.75 -4.04 -1.54
N ILE A 113 11.77 -4.07 -0.62
CA ILE A 113 10.62 -4.97 -0.70
C ILE A 113 9.84 -4.73 -2.01
N GLN A 114 9.64 -3.47 -2.38
CA GLN A 114 8.97 -3.11 -3.63
C GLN A 114 9.71 -3.61 -4.88
N CYS A 115 11.04 -3.59 -4.86
CA CYS A 115 11.87 -4.17 -5.92
C CYS A 115 11.74 -5.70 -5.98
N LEU A 116 11.71 -6.37 -4.82
CA LEU A 116 11.55 -7.82 -4.73
C LEU A 116 10.18 -8.28 -5.27
N GLU A 117 9.10 -7.59 -4.89
CA GLU A 117 7.75 -7.87 -5.42
C GLU A 117 7.74 -7.79 -6.95
N SER A 118 8.43 -6.80 -7.53
CA SER A 118 8.43 -6.57 -8.99
C SER A 118 9.26 -7.59 -9.77
N ALA A 119 10.12 -8.37 -9.10
CA ALA A 119 10.99 -9.36 -9.72
C ALA A 119 10.41 -10.79 -9.73
N MET A 120 9.26 -11.01 -9.08
CA MET A 120 8.57 -12.30 -8.92
C MET A 120 7.39 -12.46 -9.87
#